data_AF-A0A151SE49-F1
#
_entry.id   AF-A0A151SE49-F1
#
_cell.length_a   1.000
_cell.length_b   1.000
_cell.length_c   1.000
_cell.angle_alpha   90.00
_cell.angle_beta   90.00
_cell.angle_gamma   90.00
#
_symmetry.space_group_name_H-M   'P 1'
#
loop_
_entity.id
_entity.type
_entity.pdbx_description
1 polymer ?
#
loop_
_entity_poly.entity_id
_entity_poly.type
_entity_poly.pdbx_seq_one_letter_code
_entity_poly.pdbx_strand_id
1 'polypeptide(L)'
;MARIKPQALLQQSKRKKGPSRISATTIIFYFLILALIGFFLFASYRHWSSRSRLQSENHLSVSQGENTFGGESKKSDLPGYAVLNTSKGSIIIKLYKESAPEVVDEFIDLCQKGHFKGMLFHQVIKHYVIQAGDNQGTGAAEDWNLRGKQHTISSMKHEAFMLGTSKGKHNNKGFDLFITTAPIPDLNEKLIVFGQVIKGEDVVQEIEEVDTDEHYKPKISIGILDVTLKQKV
;
A
#
# COMPACT_ATOMS: atom_id res chain seq x y z
N MET A 1 -11.08 56.22 -59.79
CA MET A 1 -11.90 55.98 -58.58
C MET A 1 -13.25 55.42 -59.01
N ALA A 2 -13.54 54.14 -58.75
CA ALA A 2 -14.73 53.47 -59.28
C ALA A 2 -15.97 53.71 -58.37
N ARG A 3 -17.04 54.29 -58.93
CA ARG A 3 -18.34 54.48 -58.28
C ARG A 3 -19.12 53.16 -58.29
N ILE A 4 -19.29 52.57 -57.11
CA ILE A 4 -20.17 51.40 -56.92
C ILE A 4 -21.62 51.88 -56.91
N LYS A 5 -22.48 51.27 -57.74
CA LYS A 5 -23.92 51.61 -57.83
C LYS A 5 -24.62 51.34 -56.48
N PRO A 6 -25.51 52.24 -56.02
CA PRO A 6 -26.14 52.15 -54.69
C PRO A 6 -27.01 50.89 -54.49
N GLN A 7 -27.42 50.23 -55.57
CA GLN A 7 -28.20 48.99 -55.48
C GLN A 7 -27.38 47.76 -55.09
N ALA A 8 -26.07 47.75 -55.34
CA ALA A 8 -25.19 46.65 -54.91
C ALA A 8 -24.98 46.63 -53.40
N LEU A 9 -24.98 47.81 -52.75
CA LEU A 9 -24.87 47.95 -51.29
C LEU A 9 -26.14 47.46 -50.57
N LEU A 10 -27.32 47.71 -51.13
CA LEU A 10 -28.59 47.24 -50.56
C LEU A 10 -28.74 45.71 -50.62
N GLN A 11 -28.14 45.05 -51.63
CA GLN A 11 -28.19 43.60 -51.75
C GLN A 11 -27.22 42.90 -50.78
N GLN A 12 -26.11 43.54 -50.40
CA GLN A 12 -25.17 43.04 -49.38
C GLN A 12 -25.74 43.14 -47.94
N SER A 13 -26.59 44.11 -47.65
CA SER A 13 -27.23 44.26 -46.33
C SER A 13 -28.21 43.12 -45.99
N LYS A 14 -28.91 42.57 -47.00
CA LYS A 14 -29.88 41.46 -46.80
C LYS A 14 -29.24 40.08 -46.56
N ARG A 15 -27.90 39.95 -46.65
CA ARG A 15 -27.18 38.68 -46.43
C ARG A 15 -26.52 38.56 -45.05
N LYS A 16 -26.86 39.39 -44.07
CA LYS A 16 -26.56 39.06 -42.67
C LYS A 16 -27.54 37.98 -42.20
N LYS A 17 -27.17 36.71 -42.37
CA LYS A 17 -27.80 35.60 -41.65
C LYS A 17 -27.79 35.97 -40.16
N GLY A 18 -28.98 36.08 -39.58
CA GLY A 18 -29.12 36.28 -38.13
C GLY A 18 -28.38 35.20 -37.37
N PRO A 19 -28.03 35.43 -36.08
CA PRO A 19 -27.26 34.48 -35.30
C PRO A 19 -27.90 33.10 -35.40
N SER A 20 -27.11 32.11 -35.84
CA SER A 20 -27.56 30.73 -35.96
C SER A 20 -28.18 30.31 -34.64
N ARG A 21 -29.49 30.07 -34.62
CA ARG A 21 -30.19 29.52 -33.45
C ARG A 21 -29.48 28.22 -33.12
N ILE A 22 -28.96 28.10 -31.90
CA ILE A 22 -28.26 26.91 -31.43
C ILE A 22 -29.23 25.73 -31.63
N SER A 23 -28.81 24.73 -32.41
CA SER A 23 -29.65 23.57 -32.69
C SER A 23 -30.00 22.87 -31.38
N ALA A 24 -31.25 22.42 -31.23
CA ALA A 24 -31.69 21.67 -30.05
C ALA A 24 -30.78 20.45 -29.79
N THR A 25 -30.24 19.84 -30.84
CA THR A 25 -29.26 18.75 -30.74
C THR A 25 -27.97 19.20 -30.06
N THR A 26 -27.43 20.35 -30.44
CA THR A 26 -26.22 20.93 -29.82
C THR A 26 -26.45 21.23 -28.34
N ILE A 27 -27.64 21.73 -27.98
CA ILE A 27 -28.02 21.98 -26.59
C ILE A 27 -28.04 20.68 -25.79
N ILE A 28 -28.68 19.62 -26.32
CA ILE A 28 -28.73 18.29 -25.67
C ILE A 28 -27.32 17.70 -25.51
N PHE A 29 -26.47 17.83 -26.52
CA PHE A 29 -25.07 17.39 -26.44
C PHE A 29 -24.29 18.09 -25.32
N TYR A 30 -24.45 19.41 -25.16
CA TYR A 30 -23.80 20.12 -24.06
C TYR A 30 -24.31 19.70 -22.68
N PHE A 31 -25.62 19.43 -22.53
CA PHE A 31 -26.16 18.88 -21.29
C PHE A 31 -25.61 17.49 -20.96
N LEU A 32 -25.46 16.61 -21.96
CA LEU A 32 -24.87 15.29 -21.78
C LEU A 32 -23.41 15.39 -21.32
N ILE A 33 -22.62 16.27 -21.95
CA ILE A 33 -21.22 16.49 -21.59
C ILE A 33 -21.10 17.05 -20.16
N LEU A 34 -21.94 18.03 -19.79
CA LEU A 34 -21.97 18.58 -18.43
C LEU A 34 -22.37 17.53 -17.39
N ALA A 35 -23.32 16.64 -17.72
CA ALA A 35 -23.71 15.53 -16.85
C ALA A 35 -22.57 14.51 -16.65
N LEU A 36 -21.83 14.18 -17.72
CA LEU A 36 -20.67 13.27 -17.65
C LEU A 36 -19.52 13.89 -16.85
N ILE A 37 -19.21 15.17 -17.05
CA ILE A 37 -18.21 15.89 -16.26
C ILE A 37 -18.64 15.96 -14.79
N GLY A 38 -19.90 16.30 -14.53
CA GLY A 38 -20.47 16.31 -13.18
C GLY A 38 -20.42 14.93 -12.52
N PHE A 39 -20.73 13.87 -13.25
CA PHE A 39 -20.61 12.49 -12.77
C PHE A 39 -19.16 12.10 -12.50
N PHE A 40 -18.22 12.48 -13.36
CA PHE A 40 -16.80 12.20 -13.18
C PHE A 40 -16.20 12.98 -12.02
N LEU A 41 -16.57 14.25 -11.86
CA LEU A 41 -16.21 15.07 -10.71
C LEU A 41 -16.88 14.55 -9.44
N PHE A 42 -18.13 14.09 -9.49
CA PHE A 42 -18.83 13.51 -8.35
C PHE A 42 -18.26 12.14 -7.96
N ALA A 43 -17.89 11.30 -8.92
CA ALA A 43 -17.23 10.02 -8.69
C ALA A 43 -15.82 10.24 -8.15
N SER A 44 -15.04 11.15 -8.74
CA SER A 44 -13.72 11.54 -8.23
C SER A 44 -13.83 12.20 -6.87
N TYR A 45 -14.84 13.04 -6.64
CA TYR A 45 -15.11 13.67 -5.35
C TYR A 45 -15.60 12.66 -4.32
N ARG A 46 -16.43 11.68 -4.66
CA ARG A 46 -16.80 10.59 -3.73
C ARG A 46 -15.62 9.68 -3.43
N HIS A 47 -14.82 9.35 -4.43
CA HIS A 47 -13.62 8.53 -4.28
C HIS A 47 -12.54 9.26 -3.45
N TRP A 48 -12.39 10.57 -3.65
CA TRP A 48 -11.49 11.43 -2.88
C TRP A 48 -12.03 11.79 -1.49
N SER A 49 -13.33 12.09 -1.34
CA SER A 49 -13.95 12.44 -0.05
C SER A 49 -14.13 11.25 0.87
N SER A 50 -14.15 10.02 0.34
CA SER A 50 -14.00 8.80 1.16
C SER A 50 -12.56 8.59 1.65
N ARG A 51 -11.57 9.26 1.03
CA ARG A 51 -10.15 9.21 1.41
C ARG A 51 -9.71 10.41 2.26
N SER A 52 -10.42 11.54 2.19
CA SER A 52 -10.04 12.81 2.85
C SER A 52 -10.93 13.21 4.03
N ARG A 53 -11.88 12.36 4.45
CA ARG A 53 -12.66 12.56 5.70
C ARG A 53 -12.07 11.82 6.92
N LEU A 54 -10.75 11.63 6.92
CA LEU A 54 -9.97 11.19 8.10
C LEU A 54 -8.64 11.95 8.25
N GLN A 55 -8.45 13.04 7.48
CA GLN A 55 -7.21 13.81 7.44
C GLN A 55 -7.50 15.33 7.41
N SER A 56 -8.30 15.83 8.36
CA SER A 56 -8.49 17.27 8.51
C SER A 56 -8.87 17.72 9.93
N GLU A 57 -8.39 17.06 11.00
CA GLU A 57 -8.52 17.64 12.35
C GLU A 57 -7.42 17.25 13.36
N ASN A 58 -6.18 16.92 12.96
CA ASN A 58 -5.13 16.66 13.96
C ASN A 58 -3.73 17.12 13.55
N HIS A 59 -3.58 18.36 13.06
CA HIS A 59 -2.28 19.00 13.10
C HIS A 59 -2.33 20.53 13.15
N LEU A 60 -2.78 21.09 14.28
CA LEU A 60 -2.20 22.33 14.79
C LEU A 60 -2.40 22.47 16.30
N SER A 61 -1.36 22.15 17.06
CA SER A 61 -0.80 22.91 18.19
C SER A 61 -0.28 22.00 19.29
N VAL A 62 1.05 21.96 19.38
CA VAL A 62 1.78 21.70 20.62
C VAL A 62 1.52 22.89 21.52
N SER A 63 0.87 22.69 22.66
CA SER A 63 1.16 23.44 23.89
C SER A 63 0.61 22.69 25.10
N GLN A 64 1.35 22.80 26.19
CA GLN A 64 1.13 22.19 27.50
C GLN A 64 -0.19 22.65 28.14
N GLY A 65 -0.79 21.78 28.97
CA GLY A 65 -1.71 22.20 30.05
C GLY A 65 -3.14 21.65 29.99
N GLU A 66 -3.43 20.73 30.93
CA GLU A 66 -4.69 20.51 31.67
C GLU A 66 -6.07 20.30 30.96
N ASN A 67 -6.66 19.15 31.31
CA ASN A 67 -8.06 18.88 31.65
C ASN A 67 -9.18 18.84 30.58
N THR A 68 -9.77 17.63 30.49
CA THR A 68 -11.21 17.27 30.37
C THR A 68 -11.80 16.87 28.99
N PHE A 69 -12.24 15.61 28.94
CA PHE A 69 -13.34 14.98 28.18
C PHE A 69 -13.38 14.98 26.64
N GLY A 70 -13.53 13.75 26.12
CA GLY A 70 -14.48 13.48 25.03
C GLY A 70 -13.85 13.01 23.72
N GLY A 71 -13.55 11.70 23.63
CA GLY A 71 -13.13 11.11 22.36
C GLY A 71 -12.76 9.63 22.40
N GLU A 72 -13.39 8.81 23.24
CA GLU A 72 -13.36 7.37 23.03
C GLU A 72 -14.22 7.03 21.81
N SER A 73 -13.59 6.74 20.68
CA SER A 73 -14.25 6.14 19.52
C SER A 73 -13.37 5.04 18.92
N LYS A 74 -13.73 3.80 19.29
CA LYS A 74 -13.41 2.50 18.67
C LYS A 74 -11.94 2.10 18.52
N LYS A 75 -11.29 1.78 19.65
CA LYS A 75 -10.03 1.00 19.68
C LYS A 75 -10.25 -0.52 19.85
N SER A 76 -11.50 -1.00 19.83
CA SER A 76 -11.84 -2.30 20.44
C SER A 76 -11.89 -3.53 19.52
N ASP A 77 -12.01 -3.38 18.20
CA ASP A 77 -12.41 -4.53 17.36
C ASP A 77 -11.38 -4.97 16.31
N LEU A 78 -10.30 -4.19 16.11
CA LEU A 78 -9.26 -4.53 15.15
C LEU A 78 -8.34 -5.64 15.71
N PRO A 79 -7.93 -6.62 14.89
CA PRO A 79 -7.04 -7.68 15.34
C PRO A 79 -5.67 -7.09 15.70
N GLY A 80 -5.22 -7.31 16.94
CA GLY A 80 -3.89 -6.92 17.42
C GLY A 80 -2.81 -7.97 17.13
N TYR A 81 -3.21 -9.16 16.71
CA TYR A 81 -2.32 -10.30 16.49
C TYR A 81 -2.67 -11.06 15.21
N ALA A 82 -1.66 -11.71 14.65
CA ALA A 82 -1.81 -12.65 13.55
C ALA A 82 -1.07 -13.95 13.87
N VAL A 83 -1.66 -15.08 13.49
CA VAL A 83 -1.04 -16.40 13.57
C VAL A 83 -0.73 -16.83 12.15
N LEU A 84 0.56 -16.91 11.83
CA LEU A 84 1.08 -17.39 10.56
C LEU A 84 1.28 -18.90 10.69
N ASN A 85 0.41 -19.70 10.09
CA ASN A 85 0.57 -21.15 10.08
C ASN A 85 1.45 -21.53 8.89
N THR A 86 2.62 -22.11 9.14
CA THR A 86 3.58 -22.52 8.12
C THR A 86 3.72 -24.03 8.08
N SER A 87 4.36 -24.56 7.05
CA SER A 87 4.72 -25.99 6.97
C SER A 87 5.73 -26.45 8.04
N LYS A 88 6.33 -25.52 8.80
CA LYS A 88 7.25 -25.81 9.91
C LYS A 88 6.65 -25.59 11.29
N GLY A 89 5.50 -24.92 11.38
CA GLY A 89 4.85 -24.59 12.65
C GLY A 89 4.15 -23.24 12.61
N SER A 90 3.57 -22.85 13.74
CA SER A 90 2.84 -21.60 13.87
C SER A 90 3.71 -20.49 14.47
N ILE A 91 3.62 -19.30 13.88
CA ILE A 91 4.34 -18.11 14.34
C ILE A 91 3.29 -17.07 14.74
N ILE A 92 3.34 -16.58 15.98
CA ILE A 92 2.39 -15.59 16.50
C ILE A 92 3.05 -14.23 16.47
N ILE A 93 2.37 -13.29 15.82
CA ILE A 93 2.85 -11.95 15.54
C ILE A 93 1.95 -10.96 16.27
N LYS A 94 2.55 -9.97 16.95
CA LYS A 94 1.91 -8.76 17.43
C LYS A 94 2.00 -7.68 16.35
N LEU A 95 0.87 -7.07 16.01
CA LEU A 95 0.79 -6.03 14.97
C LEU A 95 0.96 -4.64 15.60
N TYR A 96 1.70 -3.77 14.92
CA TYR A 96 2.03 -2.40 15.33
C TYR A 96 1.20 -1.38 14.57
N LYS A 97 -0.11 -1.44 14.81
CA LYS A 97 -1.10 -0.56 14.17
C LYS A 97 -0.78 0.92 14.33
N GLU A 98 -0.30 1.33 15.50
CA GLU A 98 0.02 2.73 15.80
C GLU A 98 1.26 3.22 15.05
N SER A 99 2.18 2.31 14.71
CA SER A 99 3.45 2.66 14.04
C SER A 99 3.31 2.64 12.53
N ALA A 100 2.51 1.71 11.97
CA ALA A 100 2.34 1.53 10.54
C ALA A 100 0.87 1.25 10.18
N PRO A 101 -0.05 2.22 10.38
CA PRO A 101 -1.48 1.98 10.30
C PRO A 101 -1.93 1.50 8.91
N GLU A 102 -1.46 2.13 7.84
CA GLU A 102 -1.84 1.79 6.46
C GLU A 102 -1.40 0.37 6.08
N VAL A 103 -0.16 -0.01 6.42
CA VAL A 103 0.39 -1.35 6.15
C VAL A 103 -0.35 -2.42 6.94
N VAL A 104 -0.68 -2.15 8.20
CA VAL A 104 -1.43 -3.10 9.03
C VAL A 104 -2.86 -3.29 8.49
N ASP A 105 -3.53 -2.24 8.02
CA ASP A 105 -4.86 -2.39 7.41
C ASP A 105 -4.81 -3.22 6.13
N GLU A 106 -3.83 -2.95 5.28
CA GLU A 106 -3.63 -3.73 4.05
C GLU A 106 -3.31 -5.19 4.36
N PHE A 107 -2.41 -5.44 5.32
CA PHE A 107 -2.10 -6.80 5.77
C PHE A 107 -3.36 -7.54 6.26
N ILE A 108 -4.20 -6.89 7.08
CA ILE A 108 -5.45 -7.46 7.59
C ILE A 108 -6.42 -7.78 6.44
N ASP A 109 -6.61 -6.86 5.51
CA ASP A 109 -7.47 -7.04 4.34
C ASP A 109 -6.98 -8.21 3.45
N LEU A 110 -5.67 -8.30 3.22
CA LEU A 110 -5.06 -9.41 2.47
C LEU A 110 -5.20 -10.75 3.18
N CYS A 111 -5.08 -10.78 4.51
CA CYS A 111 -5.34 -11.99 5.30
C CYS A 111 -6.79 -12.47 5.13
N GLN A 112 -7.77 -11.55 5.19
CA GLN A 112 -9.18 -11.87 5.02
C GLN A 112 -9.50 -12.39 3.61
N LYS A 113 -8.78 -11.90 2.60
CA LYS A 113 -8.86 -12.37 1.20
C LYS A 113 -8.11 -13.69 0.96
N GLY A 114 -7.41 -14.21 1.96
CA GLY A 114 -6.62 -15.45 1.83
C GLY A 114 -5.36 -15.28 0.96
N HIS A 115 -4.86 -14.06 0.76
CA HIS A 115 -3.73 -13.76 -0.11
C HIS A 115 -2.46 -14.55 0.25
N PHE A 116 -2.23 -14.80 1.53
CA PHE A 116 -1.04 -15.49 2.02
C PHE A 116 -1.14 -17.02 1.98
N LYS A 117 -2.32 -17.58 1.67
CA LYS A 117 -2.53 -19.03 1.63
C LYS A 117 -1.73 -19.67 0.48
N GLY A 118 -0.84 -20.59 0.83
CA GLY A 118 0.05 -21.26 -0.11
C GLY A 118 1.27 -20.43 -0.54
N MET A 119 1.47 -19.25 0.04
CA MET A 119 2.62 -18.40 -0.28
C MET A 119 3.92 -19.06 0.19
N LEU A 120 4.96 -19.09 -0.66
CA LEU A 120 6.23 -19.74 -0.33
C LEU A 120 7.25 -18.74 0.20
N PHE A 121 8.18 -19.23 1.02
CA PHE A 121 9.40 -18.51 1.35
C PHE A 121 10.38 -18.67 0.20
N HIS A 122 10.52 -17.62 -0.61
CA HIS A 122 11.35 -17.64 -1.81
C HIS A 122 12.81 -17.31 -1.51
N GLN A 123 13.09 -16.69 -0.36
CA GLN A 123 14.44 -16.33 0.04
C GLN A 123 14.62 -16.47 1.55
N VAL A 124 15.70 -17.14 1.95
CA VAL A 124 16.09 -17.37 3.35
C VAL A 124 17.58 -17.04 3.48
N ILE A 125 17.90 -15.86 4.01
CA ILE A 125 19.28 -15.43 4.27
C ILE A 125 19.56 -15.55 5.77
N LYS A 126 20.50 -16.43 6.12
CA LYS A 126 20.94 -16.65 7.50
C LYS A 126 21.48 -15.37 8.13
N HIS A 127 21.13 -15.13 9.38
CA HIS A 127 21.40 -13.95 10.19
C HIS A 127 20.97 -12.65 9.52
N TYR A 128 19.89 -12.69 8.75
CA TYR A 128 19.38 -11.53 8.04
C TYR A 128 17.86 -11.59 7.93
N VAL A 129 17.32 -12.17 6.86
CA VAL A 129 15.89 -12.06 6.54
C VAL A 129 15.34 -13.32 5.86
N ILE A 130 14.11 -13.64 6.22
CA ILE A 130 13.25 -14.59 5.51
C ILE A 130 12.21 -13.77 4.75
N GLN A 131 12.02 -14.07 3.46
CA GLN A 131 11.07 -13.38 2.60
C GLN A 131 10.05 -14.35 2.00
N ALA A 132 8.78 -14.00 2.13
CA ALA A 132 7.65 -14.57 1.40
C ALA A 132 7.00 -13.50 0.52
N GLY A 133 6.44 -13.87 -0.62
CA GLY A 133 5.78 -12.91 -1.52
C GLY A 133 5.76 -13.36 -2.97
N ASP A 134 5.15 -12.55 -3.83
CA ASP A 134 4.93 -12.87 -5.24
C ASP A 134 6.13 -12.56 -6.16
N ASN A 135 7.21 -12.02 -5.59
CA ASN A 135 8.42 -11.72 -6.35
C ASN A 135 9.25 -12.99 -6.61
N GLN A 136 8.89 -13.69 -7.68
CA GLN A 136 9.61 -14.86 -8.22
C GLN A 136 10.91 -14.49 -8.97
N GLY A 137 11.29 -13.21 -9.00
CA GLY A 137 12.37 -12.70 -9.87
C GLY A 137 13.76 -12.78 -9.23
N THR A 138 14.70 -13.40 -9.96
CA THR A 138 16.13 -13.53 -9.63
C THR A 138 16.81 -12.20 -9.29
N GLY A 139 16.32 -11.08 -9.85
CA GLY A 139 16.89 -9.74 -9.62
C GLY A 139 16.67 -9.18 -8.21
N ALA A 140 15.72 -9.71 -7.44
CA ALA A 140 15.52 -9.29 -6.05
C ALA A 140 16.65 -9.86 -5.17
N ALA A 141 16.97 -11.15 -5.36
CA ALA A 141 18.08 -11.81 -4.67
C ALA A 141 19.43 -11.11 -4.91
N GLU A 142 19.67 -10.55 -6.10
CA GLU A 142 20.92 -9.83 -6.44
C GLU A 142 21.13 -8.54 -5.61
N ASP A 143 20.08 -7.75 -5.34
CA ASP A 143 20.18 -6.52 -4.53
C ASP A 143 20.45 -6.83 -3.04
N TRP A 144 19.97 -7.98 -2.54
CA TRP A 144 20.28 -8.44 -1.18
C TRP A 144 21.64 -9.16 -1.09
N ASN A 145 22.03 -9.92 -2.14
CA ASN A 145 23.31 -10.62 -2.24
C ASN A 145 24.52 -9.68 -2.15
N LEU A 146 24.47 -8.54 -2.84
CA LEU A 146 25.55 -7.56 -2.83
C LEU A 146 25.78 -6.95 -1.44
N ARG A 147 24.77 -6.96 -0.57
CA ARG A 147 24.75 -6.16 0.67
C ARG A 147 24.83 -6.96 1.96
N GLY A 148 24.55 -8.26 1.96
CA GLY A 148 24.92 -9.14 3.08
C GLY A 148 26.42 -9.10 3.40
N LYS A 149 27.26 -8.80 2.40
CA LYS A 149 28.72 -8.63 2.55
C LYS A 149 29.17 -7.24 3.05
N GLN A 150 28.31 -6.22 3.08
CA GLN A 150 28.66 -4.85 3.49
C GLN A 150 27.78 -4.40 4.65
N HIS A 151 28.18 -4.72 5.89
CA HIS A 151 27.61 -4.09 7.08
C HIS A 151 28.66 -3.21 7.75
N THR A 152 28.58 -1.90 7.49
CA THR A 152 29.27 -0.85 8.25
C THR A 152 28.21 0.13 8.78
N ILE A 153 27.87 -0.10 10.05
CA ILE A 153 27.11 0.68 11.04
C ILE A 153 26.73 2.13 10.64
N SER A 154 25.42 2.45 10.60
CA SER A 154 24.86 3.63 11.31
C SER A 154 23.33 3.67 11.35
N SER A 155 22.82 3.55 12.58
CA SER A 155 21.56 4.10 13.12
C SER A 155 20.22 3.39 12.85
N MET A 156 19.45 3.33 13.95
CA MET A 156 18.13 2.74 14.17
C MET A 156 18.11 1.20 14.13
N LYS A 157 18.08 0.58 15.32
CA LYS A 157 18.22 -0.86 15.53
C LYS A 157 16.89 -1.56 15.24
N HIS A 158 16.80 -2.35 14.19
CA HIS A 158 15.82 -3.44 14.19
C HIS A 158 16.35 -4.54 15.09
N GLU A 159 15.48 -5.11 15.92
CA GLU A 159 15.77 -6.31 16.67
C GLU A 159 15.47 -7.53 15.80
N ALA A 160 15.93 -8.72 16.22
CA ALA A 160 15.52 -9.95 15.58
C ALA A 160 13.99 -10.13 15.69
N PHE A 161 13.43 -10.93 14.79
CA PHE A 161 12.03 -11.33 14.78
C PHE A 161 11.03 -10.19 14.53
N MET A 162 11.45 -9.17 13.79
CA MET A 162 10.57 -8.09 13.32
C MET A 162 9.91 -8.49 12.00
N LEU A 163 8.65 -8.09 11.85
CA LEU A 163 7.85 -8.32 10.64
C LEU A 163 7.76 -7.04 9.82
N GLY A 164 8.03 -7.11 8.53
CA GLY A 164 8.03 -5.95 7.66
C GLY A 164 7.58 -6.22 6.22
N THR A 165 7.37 -5.14 5.48
CA THR A 165 7.11 -5.15 4.03
C THR A 165 7.98 -4.11 3.30
N SER A 166 8.13 -4.22 1.99
CA SER A 166 8.99 -3.32 1.19
C SER A 166 8.39 -1.92 1.02
N LYS A 167 9.21 -0.87 1.18
CA LYS A 167 8.86 0.52 0.88
C LYS A 167 8.72 0.72 -0.64
N GLY A 168 7.50 0.92 -1.13
CA GLY A 168 7.26 1.38 -2.51
C GLY A 168 6.64 0.39 -3.50
N LYS A 169 6.29 -0.83 -3.07
CA LYS A 169 5.61 -1.83 -3.94
C LYS A 169 4.08 -1.89 -3.79
N HIS A 170 3.43 -0.90 -3.18
CA HIS A 170 1.97 -0.87 -2.96
C HIS A 170 1.11 -0.54 -4.20
N ASN A 171 1.71 -0.45 -5.39
CA ASN A 171 0.96 -0.29 -6.63
C ASN A 171 1.06 -1.58 -7.46
N ASN A 172 0.06 -2.45 -7.30
CA ASN A 172 -0.30 -3.52 -8.24
C ASN A 172 0.62 -4.76 -8.36
N LYS A 173 1.63 -4.94 -7.49
CA LYS A 173 2.61 -6.05 -7.58
C LYS A 173 2.71 -6.98 -6.34
N GLY A 174 1.67 -7.01 -5.51
CA GLY A 174 1.58 -7.92 -4.35
C GLY A 174 2.25 -7.41 -3.08
N PHE A 175 2.00 -8.12 -1.97
CA PHE A 175 2.51 -7.80 -0.63
C PHE A 175 3.64 -8.76 -0.26
N ASP A 176 4.88 -8.26 -0.22
CA ASP A 176 6.03 -9.01 0.26
C ASP A 176 6.06 -9.00 1.80
N LEU A 177 6.22 -10.16 2.41
CA LEU A 177 6.36 -10.35 3.84
C LEU A 177 7.81 -10.68 4.20
N PHE A 178 8.40 -9.91 5.09
CA PHE A 178 9.75 -10.12 5.60
C PHE A 178 9.73 -10.43 7.09
N ILE A 179 10.57 -11.36 7.52
CA ILE A 179 10.83 -11.69 8.93
C ILE A 179 12.34 -11.54 9.15
N THR A 180 12.75 -10.66 10.06
CA THR A 180 14.17 -10.55 10.42
C THR A 180 14.58 -11.68 11.36
N THR A 181 15.78 -12.22 11.19
CA THR A 181 16.34 -13.27 12.07
C THR A 181 17.52 -12.76 12.91
N ALA A 182 18.05 -11.60 12.56
CA ALA A 182 19.06 -10.88 13.32
C ALA A 182 18.76 -9.38 13.37
N PRO A 183 19.41 -8.63 14.28
CA PRO A 183 19.34 -7.17 14.26
C PRO A 183 19.95 -6.58 12.98
N ILE A 184 19.19 -5.75 12.25
CA ILE A 184 19.67 -5.15 10.99
C ILE A 184 19.48 -3.64 11.04
N PRO A 185 20.54 -2.84 11.23
CA PRO A 185 20.45 -1.38 11.29
C PRO A 185 19.95 -0.76 9.97
N ASP A 186 20.42 -1.31 8.84
CA ASP A 186 20.25 -0.69 7.52
C ASP A 186 18.92 -1.07 6.84
N LEU A 187 18.05 -1.83 7.52
CA LEU A 187 16.76 -2.27 6.96
C LEU A 187 15.70 -1.16 6.98
N ASN A 188 15.86 -0.16 7.85
CA ASN A 188 14.88 0.92 8.03
C ASN A 188 14.63 1.72 6.76
N GLU A 189 15.62 1.88 5.88
CA GLU A 189 15.45 2.60 4.62
C GLU A 189 14.66 1.80 3.58
N LYS A 190 14.64 0.46 3.70
CA LYS A 190 14.06 -0.44 2.70
C LYS A 190 12.72 -1.04 3.12
N LEU A 191 12.51 -1.30 4.41
CA LEU A 191 11.30 -1.95 4.92
C LEU A 191 10.47 -1.03 5.83
N ILE A 192 9.16 -1.27 5.82
CA ILE A 192 8.22 -0.76 6.82
C ILE A 192 7.98 -1.89 7.81
N VAL A 193 8.45 -1.75 9.05
CA VAL A 193 8.14 -2.70 10.12
C VAL A 193 6.74 -2.44 10.63
N PHE A 194 5.92 -3.49 10.66
CA PHE A 194 4.52 -3.41 11.07
C PHE A 194 4.12 -4.46 12.11
N GLY A 195 5.06 -5.29 12.58
CA GLY A 195 4.82 -6.23 13.66
C GLY A 195 6.09 -6.87 14.21
N GLN A 196 5.92 -7.74 15.19
CA GLN A 196 6.98 -8.53 15.81
C GLN A 196 6.47 -9.92 16.16
N VAL A 197 7.30 -10.94 15.98
CA VAL A 197 7.02 -12.29 16.49
C VAL A 197 7.09 -12.27 18.01
N ILE A 198 6.09 -12.84 18.65
CA ILE A 198 6.00 -12.95 20.12
C ILE A 198 5.96 -14.40 20.60
N LYS A 199 5.70 -15.36 19.70
CA LYS A 199 5.83 -16.81 19.92
C LYS A 199 6.16 -17.50 18.60
N GLY A 200 6.91 -18.59 18.64
CA GLY A 200 7.36 -19.31 17.44
C GLY A 200 8.69 -18.80 16.89
N GLU A 201 9.54 -18.21 17.74
CA GLU A 201 10.91 -17.79 17.36
C GLU A 201 11.76 -19.00 16.93
N ASP A 202 11.56 -20.14 17.59
CA ASP A 202 12.14 -21.44 17.25
C ASP A 202 11.73 -21.91 15.85
N VAL A 203 10.47 -21.69 15.47
CA VAL A 203 9.97 -22.00 14.11
C VAL A 203 10.63 -21.07 13.08
N VAL A 204 10.78 -19.78 13.39
CA VAL A 204 11.49 -18.82 12.51
C VAL A 204 12.94 -19.28 12.30
N GLN A 205 13.63 -19.67 13.36
CA GLN A 205 15.01 -20.18 13.30
C GLN A 205 15.08 -21.51 12.52
N GLU A 206 14.12 -22.41 12.69
CA GLU A 206 14.08 -23.65 11.91
C GLU A 206 13.92 -23.37 10.40
N ILE A 207 13.10 -22.38 10.04
CA ILE A 207 12.96 -21.94 8.63
C ILE A 207 14.28 -21.31 8.15
N GLU A 208 14.98 -20.56 8.99
CA GLU A 208 16.28 -19.95 8.66
C GLU A 208 17.38 -20.97 8.40
N GLU A 209 17.41 -22.06 9.18
CA GLU A 209 18.51 -23.03 9.14
C GLU A 209 18.49 -23.94 7.91
N VAL A 210 17.38 -23.98 7.17
CA VAL A 210 17.19 -24.88 6.03
C VAL A 210 18.25 -24.71 4.93
N ASP A 211 18.47 -25.79 4.19
CA ASP A 211 19.37 -25.75 3.05
C ASP A 211 18.82 -24.89 1.92
N THR A 212 19.62 -23.93 1.47
CA THR A 212 19.30 -23.06 0.33
C THR A 212 20.23 -23.34 -0.85
N ASP A 213 19.84 -22.88 -2.04
CA ASP A 213 20.71 -22.79 -3.21
C ASP A 213 21.59 -21.52 -3.18
N GLU A 214 22.32 -21.27 -4.28
CA GLU A 214 23.20 -20.10 -4.45
C GLU A 214 22.45 -18.76 -4.45
N HIS A 215 21.13 -18.77 -4.63
CA HIS A 215 20.27 -17.60 -4.61
C HIS A 215 19.48 -17.46 -3.30
N TYR A 216 19.87 -18.21 -2.26
CA TYR A 216 19.19 -18.29 -0.96
C TYR A 216 17.76 -18.83 -1.02
N LYS A 217 17.39 -19.54 -2.09
CA LYS A 217 16.08 -20.19 -2.19
C LYS A 217 16.12 -21.53 -1.47
N PRO A 218 15.17 -21.85 -0.58
CA PRO A 218 15.09 -23.16 0.07
C PRO A 218 15.02 -24.30 -0.94
N LYS A 219 15.85 -25.35 -0.76
CA LYS A 219 15.83 -26.55 -1.62
C LYS A 219 14.54 -27.34 -1.46
N ILE A 220 14.01 -27.36 -0.25
CA ILE A 220 12.69 -27.91 0.08
C ILE A 220 11.75 -26.74 0.26
N SER A 221 10.65 -26.72 -0.49
CA SER A 221 9.66 -25.65 -0.41
C SER A 221 9.05 -25.56 0.99
N ILE A 222 9.07 -24.37 1.56
CA ILE A 222 8.43 -24.02 2.83
C ILE A 222 7.44 -22.92 2.51
N GLY A 223 6.25 -22.99 3.09
CA GLY A 223 5.21 -22.01 2.80
C GLY A 223 4.26 -21.76 3.95
N ILE A 224 3.52 -20.69 3.78
CA ILE A 224 2.42 -20.25 4.62
C ILE A 224 1.18 -21.04 4.20
N LEU A 225 0.63 -21.81 5.11
CA LEU A 225 -0.59 -22.59 4.92
C LEU A 225 -1.82 -21.68 5.02
N ASP A 226 -1.87 -20.82 6.04
CA ASP A 226 -2.86 -19.77 6.21
C ASP A 226 -2.40 -18.69 7.21
N VAL A 227 -3.19 -17.62 7.33
CA VAL A 227 -3.04 -16.60 8.36
C VAL A 227 -4.35 -16.42 9.10
N THR A 228 -4.32 -16.52 10.42
CA THR A 228 -5.48 -16.30 11.29
C THR A 228 -5.32 -15.01 12.09
N LEU A 229 -6.28 -14.10 12.00
CA LEU A 229 -6.29 -12.84 12.75
C LEU A 229 -6.91 -13.02 14.15
N LYS A 230 -6.29 -12.44 15.18
CA LYS A 230 -6.74 -12.51 16.57
C LYS A 230 -6.73 -11.14 17.25
N GLN A 231 -7.68 -10.92 18.16
CA GLN A 231 -7.71 -9.72 19.01
C GLN A 231 -6.81 -9.85 20.24
N LYS A 232 -6.68 -11.06 20.79
CA LYS A 232 -5.87 -11.40 21.97
C LYS A 232 -5.11 -12.71 21.72
N VAL A 233 -3.98 -12.87 22.41
CA VAL A 233 -3.09 -14.06 22.31
C VAL A 233 -3.68 -15.25 23.04
#